data_AF-A0A377NAP8-F1
#
_entry.id   AF-A0A377NAP8-F1
#
_cell.length_a   1.000
_cell.length_b   1.000
_cell.length_c   1.000
_cell.angle_alpha   90.00
_cell.angle_beta   90.00
_cell.angle_gamma   90.00
#
_symmetry.space_group_name_H-M   'P 1'
#
loop_
_entity.id
_entity.type
_entity.pdbx_description
1 polymer ?
#
loop_
_entity_poly.entity_id
_entity_poly.type
_entity_poly.pdbx_seq_one_letter_code
_entity_poly.pdbx_strand_id
1 'polypeptide(L)'
;MVCDLLQTRLAAPKQRMLEVVRQLAGQPDLNYDRHVARSEFDNSDRNAAIAYLMKSFGNFENDVITVLHTYFHYCALRMSCVELARTFAYLANKGQPLDSDEPLIDARQARQINALMVTSGMYDGAGEFAYRVGMPGKSGVGGGIIAIVPGEMCIAVWSPET
;
A
#
# COMPACT_ATOMS: atom_id res chain seq x y z
N MET A 1 1.50 1.18 -13.31
CA MET A 1 1.31 2.64 -13.37
C MET A 1 1.83 3.38 -12.15
N VAL A 2 1.26 3.27 -10.94
CA VAL A 2 1.72 4.13 -9.81
C VAL A 2 3.20 3.95 -9.50
N CYS A 3 3.71 2.72 -9.45
CA CYS A 3 5.15 2.48 -9.27
C CYS A 3 6.00 3.02 -10.43
N ASP A 4 5.48 3.00 -11.66
CA ASP A 4 6.15 3.58 -12.84
C ASP A 4 6.24 5.11 -12.70
N LEU A 5 5.17 5.78 -12.29
CA LEU A 5 5.17 7.22 -12.01
C LEU A 5 6.16 7.59 -10.89
N LEU A 6 6.22 6.78 -9.82
CA LEU A 6 7.17 6.99 -8.73
C LEU A 6 8.62 6.77 -9.18
N GLN A 7 8.85 5.83 -10.10
CA GLN A 7 10.16 5.56 -10.69
C GLN A 7 10.69 6.77 -11.47
N THR A 8 9.82 7.49 -12.18
CA THR A 8 10.21 8.74 -12.87
C THR A 8 10.45 9.89 -11.90
N ARG A 9 9.64 10.01 -10.85
CA ARG A 9 9.63 11.19 -9.96
C ARG A 9 10.64 11.14 -8.81
N LEU A 10 11.13 9.97 -8.46
CA LEU A 10 12.00 9.79 -7.29
C LEU A 10 13.33 9.17 -7.70
N ALA A 11 14.43 9.78 -7.24
CA ALA A 11 15.77 9.23 -7.47
C ALA A 11 15.98 7.85 -6.81
N ALA A 12 15.34 7.62 -5.66
CA ALA A 12 15.43 6.36 -4.92
C ALA A 12 14.03 5.94 -4.39
N PRO A 13 13.11 5.46 -5.25
CA PRO A 13 11.71 5.20 -4.88
C PRO A 13 11.58 4.26 -3.67
N LYS A 14 12.35 3.17 -3.67
CA LYS A 14 12.40 2.19 -2.57
C LYS A 14 12.76 2.82 -1.22
N GLN A 15 13.78 3.68 -1.22
CA GLN A 15 14.25 4.31 0.00
C GLN A 15 13.24 5.35 0.51
N ARG A 16 12.67 6.15 -0.40
CA ARG A 16 11.66 7.17 -0.06
C ARG A 16 10.38 6.56 0.51
N MET A 17 9.88 5.47 -0.09
CA MET A 17 8.73 4.75 0.46
C MET A 17 9.02 4.23 1.88
N LEU A 18 10.21 3.66 2.09
CA LEU A 18 10.59 3.13 3.39
C LEU A 18 10.69 4.24 4.45
N GLU A 19 11.27 5.39 4.10
CA GLU A 19 11.34 6.56 4.98
C GLU A 19 9.96 7.04 5.40
N VAL A 20 9.01 7.18 4.46
CA VAL A 20 7.64 7.59 4.76
C VAL A 20 6.97 6.57 5.68
N VAL A 21 7.06 5.28 5.39
CA VAL A 21 6.40 4.26 6.23
C VAL A 21 7.01 4.20 7.64
N ARG A 22 8.34 4.32 7.77
CA ARG A 22 9.02 4.40 9.08
C ARG A 22 8.52 5.57 9.91
N GLN A 23 8.35 6.74 9.28
CA GLN A 23 7.80 7.93 9.94
C GLN A 23 6.35 7.70 10.38
N LEU A 24 5.50 7.19 9.49
CA LEU A 24 4.07 6.96 9.79
C LEU A 24 3.85 5.87 10.86
N ALA A 25 4.69 4.83 10.87
CA ALA A 25 4.64 3.79 11.88
C ALA A 25 5.24 4.23 13.23
N GLY A 26 6.12 5.23 13.23
CA GLY A 26 6.98 5.57 14.36
C GLY A 26 8.04 4.49 14.63
N GLN A 27 8.51 3.79 13.59
CA GLN A 27 9.43 2.65 13.71
C GLN A 27 10.60 2.78 12.73
N PRO A 28 11.80 3.20 13.18
CA PRO A 28 12.95 3.44 12.31
C PRO A 28 13.56 2.17 11.72
N ASP A 29 13.33 1.01 12.35
CA ASP A 29 13.96 -0.26 11.96
C ASP A 29 13.14 -1.07 10.95
N LEU A 30 11.92 -0.61 10.58
CA LEU A 30 11.10 -1.26 9.55
C LEU A 30 11.90 -1.44 8.27
N ASN A 31 11.76 -2.60 7.63
CA ASN A 31 12.51 -2.93 6.43
C ASN A 31 11.71 -3.84 5.50
N TYR A 32 12.19 -3.96 4.27
CA TYR A 32 11.68 -4.93 3.32
C TYR A 32 12.19 -6.34 3.67
N ASP A 33 11.32 -7.33 3.56
CA ASP A 33 11.72 -8.72 3.52
C ASP A 33 12.35 -9.04 2.16
N ARG A 34 13.67 -9.10 2.12
CA ARG A 34 14.42 -9.33 0.88
C ARG A 34 14.18 -10.72 0.30
N HIS A 35 13.88 -11.71 1.13
CA HIS A 35 13.59 -13.05 0.66
C HIS A 35 12.23 -13.08 -0.05
N VAL A 36 11.21 -12.48 0.55
CA VAL A 36 9.89 -12.35 -0.09
C VAL A 36 9.99 -11.52 -1.37
N ALA A 37 10.65 -10.35 -1.34
CA ALA A 37 10.81 -9.52 -2.54
C ALA A 37 11.50 -10.26 -3.69
N ARG A 38 12.51 -11.09 -3.38
CA ARG A 38 13.20 -11.90 -4.39
C ARG A 38 12.31 -13.02 -4.91
N SER A 39 11.64 -13.74 -4.02
CA SER A 39 10.72 -14.83 -4.37
C SER A 39 9.59 -14.34 -5.30
N GLU A 40 8.97 -13.20 -4.98
CA GLU A 40 7.92 -12.60 -5.80
C GLU A 40 8.45 -12.12 -7.16
N PHE A 41 9.68 -11.60 -7.20
CA PHE A 41 10.32 -11.20 -8.45
C PHE A 41 10.66 -12.40 -9.35
N ASP A 42 11.13 -13.50 -8.78
CA ASP A 42 11.42 -14.73 -9.53
C ASP A 42 10.15 -15.37 -10.12
N ASN A 43 8.97 -15.06 -9.57
CA ASN A 43 7.65 -15.51 -10.06
C ASN A 43 6.84 -14.35 -10.72
N SER A 44 7.52 -13.41 -11.36
CA SER A 44 6.91 -12.14 -11.81
C SER A 44 6.21 -12.18 -13.16
N ASP A 45 6.12 -13.33 -13.83
CA ASP A 45 5.64 -13.47 -15.22
C ASP A 45 4.31 -12.76 -15.49
N ARG A 46 3.32 -12.97 -14.60
CA ARG A 46 1.99 -12.34 -14.73
C ARG A 46 2.08 -10.82 -14.64
N ASN A 47 2.87 -10.30 -13.71
CA ASN A 47 3.03 -8.86 -13.51
C ASN A 47 3.83 -8.23 -14.66
N ALA A 48 4.85 -8.94 -15.17
CA ALA A 48 5.61 -8.53 -16.34
C ALA A 48 4.73 -8.47 -17.59
N ALA A 49 3.90 -9.48 -17.84
CA ALA A 49 2.96 -9.49 -18.97
C ALA A 49 2.01 -8.28 -18.94
N ILE A 50 1.42 -7.99 -17.78
CA ILE A 50 0.53 -6.82 -17.60
C ILE A 50 1.31 -5.50 -17.81
N ALA A 51 2.53 -5.39 -17.30
CA ALA A 51 3.36 -4.21 -17.45
C ALA A 51 3.79 -3.96 -18.91
N TYR A 52 4.22 -5.00 -19.63
CA TYR A 52 4.52 -4.90 -21.06
C TYR A 52 3.28 -4.56 -21.90
N LEU A 53 2.11 -5.10 -21.54
CA LEU A 53 0.85 -4.75 -22.19
C LEU A 53 0.50 -3.27 -21.98
N MET A 54 0.63 -2.75 -20.75
CA MET A 54 0.46 -1.32 -20.49
C MET A 54 1.47 -0.48 -21.29
N LYS A 55 2.72 -0.95 -21.41
CA LYS A 55 3.77 -0.30 -22.19
C LYS A 55 3.45 -0.26 -23.68
N SER A 56 2.92 -1.32 -24.25
CA SER A 56 2.53 -1.34 -25.67
C SER A 56 1.41 -0.35 -26.01
N PHE A 57 0.59 0.02 -25.02
CA PHE A 57 -0.43 1.07 -25.15
C PHE A 57 0.08 2.49 -24.82
N GLY A 58 1.37 2.66 -24.53
CA GLY A 58 1.94 3.96 -24.15
C GLY A 58 1.61 4.42 -22.73
N ASN A 59 1.09 3.55 -21.87
CA ASN A 59 0.72 3.86 -20.48
C ASN A 59 1.81 3.51 -19.46
N PHE A 60 3.04 3.24 -19.92
CA PHE A 60 4.16 2.83 -19.09
C PHE A 60 5.47 3.32 -19.70
N GLU A 61 6.19 4.16 -18.98
CA GLU A 61 7.36 4.86 -19.53
C GLU A 61 8.66 4.10 -19.26
N ASN A 62 8.90 3.72 -18.00
CA ASN A 62 10.18 3.18 -17.57
C ASN A 62 10.39 1.73 -18.03
N ASP A 63 11.61 1.22 -17.84
CA ASP A 63 11.91 -0.19 -18.01
C ASP A 63 11.04 -1.06 -17.07
N VAL A 64 10.40 -2.09 -17.63
CA VAL A 64 9.42 -2.92 -16.91
C VAL A 64 10.08 -3.65 -15.75
N ILE A 65 11.25 -4.24 -15.99
CA ILE A 65 11.95 -5.04 -14.99
C ILE A 65 12.40 -4.17 -13.80
N THR A 66 12.89 -2.96 -14.08
CA THR A 66 13.27 -1.98 -13.07
C THR A 66 12.08 -1.57 -12.19
N VAL A 67 10.93 -1.27 -12.79
CA VAL A 67 9.72 -0.92 -12.02
C VAL A 67 9.20 -2.09 -11.20
N LEU A 68 9.26 -3.32 -11.74
CA LEU A 68 8.87 -4.52 -11.01
C LEU A 68 9.75 -4.75 -9.78
N HIS A 69 11.06 -4.53 -9.87
CA HIS A 69 11.93 -4.60 -8.69
C HIS A 69 11.47 -3.65 -7.59
N THR A 70 11.09 -2.40 -7.92
CA THR A 70 10.53 -1.44 -6.95
C THR A 70 9.20 -1.93 -6.39
N TYR A 71 8.28 -2.38 -7.25
CA TYR A 71 6.96 -2.88 -6.88
C TYR A 71 7.04 -4.04 -5.87
N PHE A 72 7.86 -5.05 -6.13
CA PHE A 72 7.98 -6.19 -5.23
C PHE A 72 8.65 -5.87 -3.89
N HIS A 73 9.50 -4.84 -3.83
CA HIS A 73 9.96 -4.35 -2.53
C HIS A 73 8.80 -3.75 -1.74
N TYR A 74 7.94 -2.93 -2.36
CA TYR A 74 6.77 -2.38 -1.67
C TYR A 74 5.84 -3.48 -1.14
N CYS A 75 5.62 -4.54 -1.92
CA CYS A 75 4.82 -5.69 -1.49
C CYS A 75 5.46 -6.50 -0.36
N ALA A 76 6.79 -6.45 -0.24
CA ALA A 76 7.55 -7.18 0.77
C ALA A 76 7.83 -6.36 2.04
N LEU A 77 7.20 -5.20 2.22
CA LEU A 77 7.34 -4.44 3.45
C LEU A 77 6.72 -5.23 4.62
N ARG A 78 7.53 -5.56 5.63
CA ARG A 78 7.09 -6.38 6.77
C ARG A 78 6.73 -5.49 7.96
N MET A 79 5.54 -5.70 8.50
CA MET A 79 5.00 -4.95 9.64
C MET A 79 4.16 -5.87 10.53
N SER A 80 4.13 -5.59 11.83
CA SER A 80 3.13 -6.10 12.77
C SER A 80 1.79 -5.37 12.59
N CYS A 81 0.70 -5.92 13.17
CA CYS A 81 -0.62 -5.27 13.12
C CYS A 81 -0.59 -3.86 13.74
N VAL A 82 0.16 -3.66 14.83
CA VAL A 82 0.26 -2.35 15.50
C VAL A 82 0.92 -1.34 14.56
N GLU A 83 2.02 -1.71 13.94
CA GLU A 83 2.74 -0.84 13.01
C GLU A 83 1.87 -0.51 11.79
N LEU A 84 1.20 -1.52 11.22
CA LEU A 84 0.31 -1.35 10.08
C LEU A 84 -0.85 -0.41 10.42
N ALA A 85 -1.49 -0.57 11.58
CA ALA A 85 -2.57 0.30 12.02
C ALA A 85 -2.10 1.76 12.19
N ARG A 86 -0.91 1.96 12.78
CA ARG A 86 -0.30 3.30 12.92
C ARG A 86 -0.01 3.93 11.56
N THR A 87 0.58 3.18 10.63
CA THR A 87 0.93 3.68 9.29
C THR A 87 -0.27 4.22 8.53
N PHE A 88 -1.46 3.62 8.68
CA PHE A 88 -2.67 4.04 7.99
C PHE A 88 -3.59 4.95 8.83
N ALA A 89 -3.25 5.23 10.09
CA ALA A 89 -4.07 6.04 10.99
C ALA A 89 -4.38 7.45 10.46
N TYR A 90 -3.49 8.02 9.64
CA TYR A 90 -3.71 9.33 9.01
C TYR A 90 -4.98 9.36 8.13
N LEU A 91 -5.42 8.23 7.59
CA LEU A 91 -6.65 8.15 6.78
C LEU A 91 -7.93 8.26 7.64
N ALA A 92 -7.87 7.82 8.89
CA ALA A 92 -8.93 8.09 9.86
C ALA A 92 -8.88 9.56 10.32
N ASN A 93 -7.68 10.12 10.43
CA ASN A 93 -7.42 11.47 10.92
C ASN A 93 -7.30 12.53 9.79
N LYS A 94 -8.15 12.45 8.77
CA LYS A 94 -8.28 13.45 7.69
C LYS A 94 -6.97 13.84 6.98
N GLY A 95 -6.01 12.93 6.90
CA GLY A 95 -4.72 13.15 6.25
C GLY A 95 -3.55 13.43 7.21
N GLN A 96 -3.82 13.55 8.51
CA GLN A 96 -2.84 13.93 9.53
C GLN A 96 -2.24 12.69 10.25
N PRO A 97 -0.93 12.44 10.15
CA PRO A 97 -0.26 11.39 10.92
C PRO A 97 -0.38 11.61 12.44
N LEU A 98 -0.26 10.55 13.24
CA LEU A 98 -0.41 10.63 14.70
C LEU A 98 0.71 11.42 15.39
N ASP A 99 1.94 11.29 14.89
CA ASP A 99 3.15 11.87 15.51
C ASP A 99 3.71 13.04 14.68
N SER A 100 2.89 13.68 13.85
CA SER A 100 3.27 14.81 13.00
C SER A 100 2.32 15.97 13.25
N ASP A 101 2.85 17.20 13.23
CA ASP A 101 2.05 18.43 13.20
C ASP A 101 1.71 18.87 11.77
N GLU A 102 2.38 18.29 10.77
CA GLU A 102 2.12 18.57 9.35
C GLU A 102 1.28 17.46 8.70
N PRO A 103 0.25 17.82 7.92
CA PRO A 103 -0.58 16.83 7.23
C PRO A 103 0.21 16.16 6.11
N LEU A 104 0.10 14.83 6.01
CA LEU A 104 0.69 14.07 4.90
C LEU A 104 -0.04 14.36 3.59
N ILE A 105 -1.37 14.46 3.68
CA ILE A 105 -2.28 14.79 2.58
C ILE A 105 -3.43 15.65 3.10
N ASP A 106 -4.13 16.34 2.21
CA ASP A 106 -5.31 17.11 2.60
C ASP A 106 -6.52 16.19 2.91
N ALA A 107 -7.52 16.75 3.62
CA ALA A 107 -8.71 16.01 4.03
C ALA A 107 -9.58 15.51 2.85
N ARG A 108 -9.48 16.15 1.69
CA ARG A 108 -10.19 15.73 0.48
C ARG A 108 -9.50 14.52 -0.15
N GLN A 109 -8.17 14.51 -0.21
CA GLN A 109 -7.36 13.38 -0.66
C GLN A 109 -7.56 12.17 0.26
N ALA A 110 -7.58 12.36 1.57
CA ALA A 110 -7.87 11.28 2.53
C ALA A 110 -9.25 10.66 2.27
N ARG A 111 -10.26 11.50 2.03
CA ARG A 111 -11.62 11.04 1.67
C ARG A 111 -11.65 10.27 0.35
N GLN A 112 -10.90 10.71 -0.66
CA GLN A 112 -10.80 10.02 -1.95
C GLN A 112 -10.14 8.64 -1.80
N ILE A 113 -9.06 8.54 -1.02
CA ILE A 113 -8.40 7.26 -0.74
C ILE A 113 -9.36 6.32 0.01
N ASN A 114 -10.04 6.82 1.04
CA ASN A 114 -11.04 6.03 1.77
C ASN A 114 -12.17 5.54 0.84
N ALA A 115 -12.64 6.38 -0.09
CA ALA A 115 -13.65 5.96 -1.08
C ALA A 115 -13.14 4.83 -1.99
N LEU A 116 -11.88 4.90 -2.45
CA LEU A 116 -11.26 3.83 -3.23
C LEU A 116 -11.12 2.53 -2.43
N MET A 117 -10.77 2.63 -1.14
CA MET A 117 -10.66 1.49 -0.24
C MET A 117 -12.02 0.81 0.00
N VAL A 118 -13.12 1.56 0.05
CA VAL A 118 -14.47 0.97 0.13
C VAL A 118 -14.79 0.15 -1.13
N THR A 119 -14.49 0.69 -2.32
CA THR A 119 -14.94 0.08 -3.58
C THR A 119 -14.02 -1.00 -4.15
N SER A 120 -12.73 -0.97 -3.82
CA SER A 120 -11.70 -1.85 -4.41
C SER A 120 -10.79 -2.53 -3.39
N GLY A 121 -11.06 -2.34 -2.09
CA GLY A 121 -10.17 -2.74 -1.01
C GLY A 121 -10.03 -4.24 -0.80
N MET A 122 -11.13 -4.99 -0.95
CA MET A 122 -11.26 -6.36 -0.44
C MET A 122 -11.43 -7.40 -1.55
N TYR A 123 -10.73 -7.24 -2.68
CA TYR A 123 -10.81 -8.14 -3.85
C TYR A 123 -12.28 -8.44 -4.24
N ASP A 124 -12.65 -9.72 -4.42
CA ASP A 124 -14.01 -10.15 -4.77
C ASP A 124 -15.03 -9.93 -3.63
N GLY A 125 -14.55 -9.66 -2.42
CA GLY A 125 -15.36 -9.38 -1.22
C GLY A 125 -15.64 -7.91 -0.97
N ALA A 126 -15.20 -6.97 -1.83
CA ALA A 126 -15.39 -5.53 -1.62
C ALA A 126 -16.88 -5.15 -1.47
N GLY A 127 -17.77 -5.75 -2.25
CA GLY A 127 -19.21 -5.52 -2.16
C GLY A 127 -19.83 -6.04 -0.86
N GLU A 128 -19.48 -7.26 -0.44
CA GLU A 128 -20.00 -7.86 0.79
C GLU A 128 -19.41 -7.19 2.05
N PHE A 129 -18.14 -6.80 2.01
CA PHE A 129 -17.51 -6.05 3.11
C PHE A 129 -18.10 -4.65 3.23
N ALA A 130 -18.31 -3.93 2.12
CA ALA A 130 -18.99 -2.64 2.14
C ALA A 130 -20.45 -2.77 2.63
N TYR A 131 -21.14 -3.87 2.28
CA TYR A 131 -22.51 -4.10 2.70
C TYR A 131 -22.62 -4.47 4.19
N ARG A 132 -21.74 -5.35 4.70
CA ARG A 132 -21.80 -5.88 6.07
C ARG A 132 -21.06 -5.02 7.09
N VAL A 133 -19.93 -4.44 6.71
CA VAL A 133 -19.03 -3.69 7.61
C VAL A 133 -19.14 -2.19 7.35
N GLY A 134 -19.29 -1.76 6.08
CA GLY A 134 -19.49 -0.36 5.73
C GLY A 134 -18.27 0.54 5.93
N MET A 135 -17.08 -0.04 6.13
CA MET A 135 -15.84 0.69 6.40
C MET A 135 -14.87 0.59 5.21
N PRO A 136 -14.08 1.64 4.91
CA PRO A 136 -12.94 1.54 4.00
C PRO A 136 -11.98 0.45 4.47
N GLY A 137 -11.60 -0.48 3.60
CA GLY A 137 -10.66 -1.54 3.96
C GLY A 137 -9.65 -1.85 2.86
N LYS A 138 -8.60 -2.60 3.19
CA LYS A 138 -7.71 -3.22 2.20
C LYS A 138 -7.22 -4.56 2.73
N SER A 139 -7.36 -5.63 1.95
CA SER A 139 -6.76 -6.92 2.25
C SER A 139 -5.46 -7.16 1.48
N GLY A 140 -4.54 -7.90 2.06
CA GLY A 140 -3.30 -8.36 1.43
C GLY A 140 -3.29 -9.89 1.33
N VAL A 141 -2.62 -10.41 0.30
CA VAL A 141 -2.46 -11.86 0.09
C VAL A 141 -1.76 -12.57 1.25
N GLY A 142 -0.96 -11.83 2.04
CA GLY A 142 -0.35 -12.35 3.27
C GLY A 142 -1.31 -12.52 4.46
N GLY A 143 -2.63 -12.38 4.27
CA GLY A 143 -3.65 -12.52 5.33
C GLY A 143 -3.85 -11.27 6.19
N GLY A 144 -3.24 -10.14 5.81
CA GLY A 144 -3.41 -8.86 6.49
C GLY A 144 -4.65 -8.11 6.00
N ILE A 145 -5.41 -7.51 6.91
CA ILE A 145 -6.54 -6.64 6.58
C ILE A 145 -6.39 -5.34 7.37
N ILE A 146 -6.56 -4.20 6.69
CA ILE A 146 -6.78 -2.91 7.35
C ILE A 146 -8.23 -2.48 7.16
N ALA A 147 -8.79 -1.80 8.17
CA ALA A 147 -10.07 -1.11 8.09
C ALA A 147 -9.95 0.27 8.74
N ILE A 148 -10.48 1.29 8.07
CA ILE A 148 -10.46 2.68 8.51
C ILE A 148 -11.84 3.03 9.04
N VAL A 149 -11.92 3.58 10.24
CA VAL A 149 -13.12 4.21 10.80
C VAL A 149 -12.88 5.72 10.80
N PRO A 150 -13.36 6.46 9.77
CA PRO A 150 -13.06 7.88 9.63
C PRO A 150 -13.47 8.69 10.86
N GLY A 151 -12.54 9.48 11.39
CA GLY A 151 -12.73 10.29 12.60
C GLY A 151 -12.45 9.56 13.92
N GLU A 152 -12.27 8.23 13.90
CA GLU A 152 -12.17 7.42 15.12
C GLU A 152 -10.84 6.65 15.19
N MET A 153 -10.62 5.67 14.30
CA MET A 153 -9.47 4.76 14.41
C MET A 153 -9.12 4.02 13.12
N CYS A 154 -7.94 3.39 13.11
CA CYS A 154 -7.52 2.40 12.13
C CYS A 154 -7.37 1.04 12.81
N ILE A 155 -7.93 0.00 12.20
CA ILE A 155 -7.90 -1.38 12.68
C ILE A 155 -7.02 -2.18 11.72
N ALA A 156 -6.13 -3.02 12.26
CA ALA A 156 -5.36 -3.97 11.49
C ALA A 156 -5.49 -5.38 12.09
N VAL A 157 -5.74 -6.37 11.25
CA VAL A 157 -5.84 -7.79 11.60
C VAL A 157 -4.89 -8.58 10.70
N TRP A 158 -4.31 -9.64 11.23
CA TRP A 158 -3.51 -10.57 10.45
C TRP A 158 -3.88 -12.00 10.83
N SER A 159 -4.26 -12.79 9.82
CA SER A 159 -4.56 -14.20 9.95
C SER A 159 -4.18 -14.89 8.65
N PRO A 160 -3.00 -15.54 8.56
CA PRO A 160 -2.64 -16.32 7.38
C PRO A 160 -3.57 -17.54 7.30
N GLU A 161 -4.00 -17.89 6.08
CA GLU A 161 -4.63 -19.19 5.84
C GLU A 161 -3.55 -20.26 6.04
N THR A 162 -3.85 -21.27 6.86
CA THR A 162 -2.97 -22.39 7.20
C THR A 162 -3.21 -23.57 6.29
#